data_AF-A0A3C1W5C6-F1
#
_entry.id   AF-A0A3C1W5C6-F1
#
_cell.length_a   1.000
_cell.length_b   1.000
_cell.length_c   1.000
_cell.angle_alpha   90.00
_cell.angle_beta   90.00
_cell.angle_gamma   90.00
#
_symmetry.space_group_name_H-M   'P 1'
#
loop_
_entity.id
_entity.type
_entity.pdbx_description
1 polymer ?
#
loop_
_entity_poly.entity_id
_entity_poly.type
_entity_poly.pdbx_seq_one_letter_code
_entity_poly.pdbx_strand_id
1 'polypeptide(L)'
;MAGTDTDDDLPDVPMSDTLKQSSADQLKDADAEVDKGGHPPARSDGFPRREFCSIALGGAIVAVPTVVGLRVALSPLFSGASGGILARLTTLDSLAVGGPPQAFKVIADKSDAWTTYKDLPLGLVYAQRVAERDVVVFSASCPHAGCAVEYRNEGDRGEHYYCPCHESSFKTDGSLAPDNTQAKRGLDTLEVIEEKLEQGEVWIRFQKFKAGISEKKAV
;
A
#
# COMPACT_ATOMS: atom_id res chain seq x y z
N MET A 1 55.77 16.26 41.38
CA MET A 1 56.01 17.07 40.18
C MET A 1 54.66 17.58 39.73
N ALA A 2 54.49 18.90 39.78
CA ALA A 2 53.25 19.59 39.45
C ALA A 2 53.12 19.65 37.91
N GLY A 3 51.98 19.18 37.40
CA GLY A 3 51.53 19.46 36.04
C GLY A 3 50.49 20.56 36.13
N THR A 4 50.83 21.72 35.57
CA THR A 4 49.96 22.86 35.37
C THR A 4 49.33 22.72 33.99
N ASP A 5 48.05 22.37 33.91
CA ASP A 5 47.27 22.57 32.69
C ASP A 5 46.27 23.69 32.98
N THR A 6 46.36 24.71 32.14
CA THR A 6 45.67 25.99 32.21
C THR A 6 44.51 25.92 31.24
N ASP A 7 43.30 25.70 31.77
CA ASP A 7 42.05 25.85 31.04
C ASP A 7 41.62 27.33 31.14
N ASP A 8 42.23 28.20 30.32
CA ASP A 8 41.84 29.59 30.14
C ASP A 8 41.83 29.89 28.64
N ASP A 9 40.65 29.91 28.03
CA ASP A 9 40.25 30.82 26.93
C ASP A 9 38.98 30.32 26.22
N LEU A 10 37.82 30.51 26.85
CA LEU A 10 36.53 30.59 26.16
C LEU A 10 35.85 31.90 26.62
N PRO A 11 35.60 32.87 25.73
CA PRO A 11 34.94 34.11 26.12
C PRO A 11 33.46 33.85 26.45
N ASP A 12 33.06 34.22 27.65
CA ASP A 12 31.67 34.28 28.09
C ASP A 12 30.88 35.26 27.21
N VAL A 13 29.91 34.74 26.47
CA VAL A 13 28.97 35.55 25.71
C VAL A 13 27.89 36.06 26.68
N PRO A 14 27.75 37.37 26.94
CA PRO A 14 26.72 37.87 27.82
C PRO A 14 25.34 37.69 27.16
N MET A 15 24.53 36.81 27.77
CA MET A 15 23.09 36.73 27.52
C MET A 15 22.46 38.09 27.83
N SER A 16 21.65 38.58 26.89
CA SER A 16 21.09 39.92 26.89
C SER A 16 20.15 40.13 28.08
N ASP A 17 20.49 41.07 28.97
CA ASP A 17 19.67 41.58 30.08
C ASP A 17 18.51 42.47 29.58
N THR A 18 17.76 42.02 28.56
CA THR A 18 16.68 42.82 27.95
C THR A 18 15.29 42.31 28.33
N LEU A 19 15.14 41.66 29.49
CA LEU A 19 13.82 41.18 29.96
C LEU A 19 13.50 41.42 31.44
N LYS A 20 14.18 42.36 32.12
CA LYS A 20 13.88 42.66 33.54
C LYS A 20 13.56 44.11 33.90
N GLN A 21 13.55 45.05 32.96
CA GLN A 21 13.30 46.48 33.26
C GLN A 21 11.96 47.06 32.79
N SER A 22 11.00 46.25 32.34
CA SER A 22 9.70 46.79 31.91
C SER A 22 8.61 46.79 33.00
N SER A 23 8.89 46.33 34.21
CA SER A 23 7.82 45.92 35.14
C SER A 23 7.66 46.77 36.42
N ALA A 24 8.41 47.86 36.62
CA ALA A 24 8.40 48.55 37.91
C ALA A 24 8.22 50.09 37.89
N ASP A 25 8.48 50.80 36.78
CA ASP A 25 8.56 52.28 36.83
C ASP A 25 7.47 53.06 36.07
N GLN A 26 6.39 52.41 35.59
CA GLN A 26 5.25 53.11 34.96
C GLN A 26 3.98 53.19 35.83
N LEU A 27 4.15 53.16 37.14
CA LEU A 27 3.07 53.41 38.11
C LEU A 27 3.46 54.56 39.03
N LYS A 28 3.62 55.77 38.47
CA LYS A 28 3.44 57.03 39.18
C LYS A 28 3.45 58.20 38.22
N ASP A 29 2.47 59.07 38.44
CA ASP A 29 2.28 60.42 37.92
C ASP A 29 1.48 60.54 36.60
N ALA A 30 0.50 61.46 36.66
CA ALA A 30 -0.47 61.89 35.65
C ALA A 30 -1.66 60.90 35.44
N ASP A 31 -2.92 61.18 35.79
CA ASP A 31 -3.61 62.45 35.94
C ASP A 31 -4.83 62.31 36.85
N ALA A 32 -5.01 63.29 37.73
CA ALA A 32 -6.31 63.62 38.31
C ALA A 32 -6.91 64.74 37.48
N GLU A 33 -7.88 64.44 36.62
CA GLU A 33 -8.88 65.44 36.22
C GLU A 33 -10.21 64.78 35.85
N VAL A 34 -11.28 65.38 36.36
CA VAL A 34 -12.66 64.93 36.29
C VAL A 34 -13.26 65.37 34.96
N ASP A 35 -13.88 64.46 34.20
CA ASP A 35 -14.92 64.83 33.24
C ASP A 35 -16.13 63.88 33.33
N LYS A 36 -17.31 64.49 33.47
CA LYS A 36 -18.61 63.84 33.54
C LYS A 36 -19.22 63.83 32.15
N GLY A 37 -19.27 62.67 31.50
CA GLY A 37 -20.02 62.46 30.28
C GLY A 37 -20.70 61.10 30.27
N GLY A 38 -22.01 61.07 30.53
CA GLY A 38 -22.82 59.87 30.42
C GLY A 38 -22.94 59.40 28.97
N HIS A 39 -22.49 58.17 28.70
CA HIS A 39 -22.82 57.45 27.46
C HIS A 39 -23.66 56.22 27.83
N PRO A 40 -24.81 55.97 27.16
CA PRO A 40 -25.59 54.77 27.44
C PRO A 40 -24.81 53.52 26.97
N PRO A 41 -25.01 52.35 27.59
CA PRO A 41 -24.28 51.15 27.19
C PRO A 41 -24.67 50.78 25.75
N ALA A 42 -23.67 50.62 24.89
CA ALA A 42 -23.87 50.07 23.55
C ALA A 42 -24.49 48.66 23.69
N ARG A 43 -25.69 48.48 23.12
CA ARG A 43 -26.30 47.16 22.96
C ARG A 43 -25.37 46.27 22.14
N SER A 44 -24.88 45.19 22.74
CA SER A 44 -24.25 44.09 22.00
C SER A 44 -25.36 43.20 21.41
N ASP A 45 -25.98 43.64 20.33
CA ASP A 45 -26.93 42.83 19.57
C ASP A 45 -26.18 41.99 18.53
N GLY A 46 -26.14 40.67 18.75
CA GLY A 46 -25.71 39.66 17.78
C GLY A 46 -24.33 39.06 18.06
N PHE A 47 -24.20 37.74 17.84
CA PHE A 47 -22.94 36.99 17.95
C PHE A 47 -21.79 37.78 17.29
N PRO A 48 -20.78 38.23 18.05
CA PRO A 48 -19.68 38.99 17.47
C PRO A 48 -19.00 38.15 16.40
N ARG A 49 -18.81 38.70 15.21
CA ARG A 49 -18.19 38.00 14.05
C ARG A 49 -16.87 37.30 14.41
N ARG A 50 -16.14 37.86 15.38
CA ARG A 50 -14.92 37.27 15.96
C ARG A 50 -15.16 35.94 16.67
N GLU A 51 -16.24 35.81 17.43
CA GLU A 51 -16.60 34.57 18.13
C GLU A 51 -17.03 33.48 17.15
N PHE A 52 -17.79 33.85 16.11
CA PHE A 52 -18.09 32.95 14.99
C PHE A 52 -16.79 32.47 14.30
N CYS A 53 -15.88 33.38 13.96
CA CYS A 53 -14.59 33.02 13.34
C CYS A 53 -13.73 32.14 14.25
N SER A 54 -13.70 32.39 15.56
CA SER A 54 -12.95 31.58 16.53
C SER A 54 -13.51 30.17 16.67
N ILE A 55 -14.84 30.02 16.75
CA ILE A 55 -15.52 28.72 16.80
C ILE A 55 -15.30 27.95 15.48
N ALA A 56 -15.41 28.63 14.34
CA ALA A 56 -15.18 28.03 13.03
C ALA A 56 -13.73 27.54 12.86
N LEU A 57 -12.74 28.37 13.22
CA LEU A 57 -11.33 28.02 13.13
C LEU A 57 -10.94 26.91 14.13
N GLY A 58 -11.35 27.04 15.39
CA GLY A 58 -11.10 26.01 16.40
C GLY A 58 -11.78 24.69 16.06
N GLY A 59 -13.02 24.75 15.57
CA GLY A 59 -13.75 23.60 15.05
C GLY A 59 -13.03 22.93 13.88
N ALA A 60 -12.50 23.71 12.92
CA ALA A 60 -11.74 23.18 11.79
C ALA A 60 -10.43 22.49 12.23
N ILE A 61 -9.69 23.09 13.17
CA ILE A 61 -8.43 22.54 13.70
C ILE A 61 -8.64 21.18 14.35
N VAL A 62 -9.78 20.96 15.03
CA VAL A 62 -10.10 19.66 15.65
C VAL A 62 -10.74 18.71 14.65
N ALA A 63 -11.69 19.20 13.84
CA ALA A 63 -12.46 18.35 12.94
C ALA A 63 -11.60 17.72 11.85
N VAL A 64 -10.67 18.47 11.25
CA VAL A 64 -9.87 17.96 10.11
C VAL A 64 -8.99 16.77 10.54
N PRO A 65 -8.14 16.85 11.58
CA PRO A 65 -7.36 15.70 12.04
C PRO A 65 -8.23 14.56 12.54
N THR A 66 -9.36 14.85 13.19
CA THR A 66 -10.29 13.83 13.70
C THR A 66 -10.90 13.02 12.54
N VAL A 67 -11.37 13.70 11.49
CA VAL A 67 -11.93 13.05 10.30
C VAL A 67 -10.87 12.23 9.57
N VAL A 68 -9.66 12.78 9.39
CA VAL A 68 -8.55 12.05 8.76
C VAL A 68 -8.16 10.82 9.60
N GLY A 69 -7.99 10.98 10.90
CA GLY A 69 -7.67 9.89 11.83
C GLY A 69 -8.72 8.79 11.84
N LEU A 70 -10.01 9.18 11.85
CA LEU A 70 -11.12 8.23 11.78
C LEU A 70 -11.14 7.49 10.43
N ARG A 71 -10.91 8.19 9.31
CA ARG A 71 -10.82 7.57 7.99
C ARG A 71 -9.67 6.57 7.90
N VAL A 72 -8.51 6.90 8.47
CA VAL A 72 -7.35 6.00 8.51
C VAL A 72 -7.66 4.78 9.37
N ALA A 73 -8.24 4.97 10.55
CA ALA A 73 -8.63 3.88 11.45
C ALA A 73 -9.68 2.94 10.84
N LEU A 74 -10.63 3.50 10.09
CA LEU A 74 -11.68 2.73 9.41
C LEU A 74 -11.29 2.31 7.98
N SER A 75 -10.09 2.65 7.51
CA SER A 75 -9.66 2.34 6.13
C SER A 75 -9.76 0.86 5.75
N PRO A 76 -9.55 -0.14 6.64
CA PRO A 76 -9.69 -1.55 6.27
C PRO A 76 -11.13 -1.94 5.91
N LEU A 77 -12.13 -1.22 6.43
CA LEU A 77 -13.55 -1.50 6.16
C LEU A 77 -13.99 -1.01 4.78
N PHE A 78 -13.27 -0.04 4.20
CA PHE A 78 -13.62 0.58 2.92
C PHE A 78 -12.68 0.17 1.78
N SER A 79 -11.65 -0.63 2.08
CA SER A 79 -10.72 -1.14 1.08
C SER A 79 -11.37 -2.34 0.38
N GLY A 80 -11.79 -2.16 -0.88
CA GLY A 80 -12.41 -3.22 -1.67
C GLY A 80 -11.49 -4.44 -1.84
N ALA A 81 -12.10 -5.63 -1.91
CA ALA A 81 -11.45 -6.95 -1.92
C ALA A 81 -10.65 -7.28 -3.20
N SER A 82 -10.14 -6.31 -3.94
CA SER A 82 -9.31 -6.55 -5.13
C SER A 82 -7.83 -6.62 -4.71
N GLY A 83 -7.47 -7.69 -4.00
CA GLY A 83 -6.13 -7.95 -3.46
C GLY A 83 -5.05 -8.33 -4.49
N GLY A 84 -5.24 -8.00 -5.77
CA GLY A 84 -4.31 -8.37 -6.83
C GLY A 84 -3.99 -7.24 -7.79
N ILE A 85 -2.80 -7.31 -8.38
CA ILE A 85 -2.24 -6.32 -9.29
C ILE A 85 -2.65 -6.69 -10.72
N LEU A 86 -3.24 -5.74 -11.44
CA LEU A 86 -3.56 -5.95 -12.86
C LEU A 86 -2.26 -5.98 -13.68
N ALA A 87 -2.08 -7.04 -14.46
CA ALA A 87 -0.91 -7.21 -15.31
C ALA A 87 -1.31 -7.76 -16.68
N ARG A 88 -0.73 -7.18 -17.73
CA ARG A 88 -0.89 -7.65 -19.11
C ARG A 88 0.13 -8.75 -19.39
N LEU A 89 -0.31 -9.87 -19.96
CA LEU A 89 0.58 -10.98 -20.34
C LEU A 89 0.91 -10.93 -21.82
N THR A 90 -0.12 -11.06 -22.67
CA THR A 90 0.03 -11.19 -24.12
C THR A 90 -1.28 -10.88 -24.85
N THR A 91 -1.33 -11.02 -26.16
CA THR A 91 -2.56 -10.98 -26.97
C THR A 91 -3.15 -12.39 -27.13
N LEU A 92 -4.47 -12.49 -27.30
CA LEU A 92 -5.16 -13.77 -27.45
C LEU A 92 -4.67 -14.56 -28.67
N ASP A 93 -4.34 -13.88 -29.76
CA ASP A 93 -3.86 -14.49 -31.01
C ASP A 93 -2.47 -15.12 -30.89
N SER A 94 -1.67 -14.71 -29.89
CA SER A 94 -0.36 -15.33 -29.62
C SER A 94 -0.46 -16.73 -29.01
N LEU A 95 -1.62 -17.06 -28.43
CA LEU A 95 -1.89 -18.36 -27.83
C LEU A 95 -2.69 -19.21 -28.82
N ALA A 96 -2.11 -20.34 -29.22
CA ALA A 96 -2.81 -21.33 -30.04
C ALA A 96 -3.93 -22.00 -29.22
N VAL A 97 -5.12 -22.15 -29.80
CA VAL A 97 -6.24 -22.86 -29.18
C VAL A 97 -5.86 -24.33 -28.99
N GLY A 98 -5.94 -24.82 -27.75
CA GLY A 98 -5.52 -26.17 -27.38
C GLY A 98 -4.00 -26.38 -27.45
N GLY A 99 -3.21 -25.32 -27.63
CA GLY A 99 -1.76 -25.39 -27.62
C GLY A 99 -1.18 -25.64 -26.22
N PRO A 100 0.13 -25.90 -26.12
CA PRO A 100 0.79 -26.10 -24.84
C PRO A 100 0.76 -24.81 -23.99
N PRO A 101 0.76 -24.91 -22.65
CA PRO A 101 0.91 -23.76 -21.77
C PRO A 101 2.21 -22.99 -22.05
N GLN A 102 2.12 -21.66 -22.09
CA GLN A 102 3.26 -20.77 -22.30
C GLN A 102 3.59 -19.98 -21.04
N ALA A 103 4.89 -19.85 -20.74
CA ALA A 103 5.38 -19.14 -19.57
C ALA A 103 5.48 -17.63 -19.82
N PHE A 104 4.88 -16.82 -18.94
CA PHE A 104 4.96 -15.36 -19.00
C PHE A 104 5.49 -14.80 -17.68
N LYS A 105 6.42 -13.87 -17.77
CA LYS A 105 6.83 -13.04 -16.62
C LYS A 105 5.75 -12.01 -16.37
N VAL A 106 5.27 -11.93 -15.15
CA VAL A 106 4.32 -10.91 -14.72
C VAL A 106 5.13 -9.67 -14.34
N ILE A 107 5.02 -8.63 -15.15
CA ILE A 107 5.65 -7.34 -14.91
C ILE A 107 4.53 -6.31 -14.78
N ALA A 108 4.52 -5.58 -13.67
CA ALA A 108 3.54 -4.53 -13.43
C ALA A 108 4.06 -3.49 -12.45
N ASP A 109 3.43 -2.33 -12.48
CA ASP A 109 3.68 -1.28 -11.49
C ASP A 109 3.13 -1.71 -10.13
N LYS A 110 3.93 -1.49 -9.09
CA LYS A 110 3.50 -1.70 -7.70
C LYS A 110 3.62 -0.39 -6.93
N SER A 111 2.51 0.06 -6.36
CA SER A 111 2.50 1.23 -5.47
C SER A 111 2.28 0.79 -4.03
N ASP A 112 3.08 1.32 -3.12
CA ASP A 112 2.84 1.27 -1.67
C ASP A 112 2.55 2.68 -1.14
N ALA A 113 2.50 2.86 0.19
CA ALA A 113 2.15 4.15 0.77
C ALA A 113 3.24 5.23 0.63
N TRP A 114 4.42 4.89 0.13
CA TRP A 114 5.58 5.78 0.05
C TRP A 114 6.10 5.94 -1.38
N THR A 115 6.06 4.89 -2.19
CA THR A 115 6.71 4.85 -3.51
C THR A 115 5.92 4.02 -4.53
N THR A 116 6.06 4.38 -5.81
CA THR A 116 5.64 3.55 -6.95
C THR A 116 6.87 2.97 -7.63
N TYR A 117 6.94 1.64 -7.68
CA TYR A 117 7.94 0.89 -8.42
C TYR A 117 7.40 0.58 -9.82
N LYS A 118 8.11 1.04 -10.84
CA LYS A 118 7.79 0.80 -12.24
C LYS A 118 8.36 -0.53 -12.72
N ASP A 119 7.60 -1.24 -13.56
CA ASP A 119 8.04 -2.45 -14.26
C ASP A 119 8.65 -3.54 -13.34
N LEU A 120 8.02 -3.78 -12.18
CA LEU A 120 8.52 -4.74 -11.21
C LEU A 120 8.19 -6.18 -11.65
N PRO A 121 9.16 -7.11 -11.69
CA PRO A 121 8.88 -8.52 -11.98
C PRO A 121 8.25 -9.19 -10.75
N LEU A 122 6.93 -9.38 -10.77
CA LEU A 122 6.14 -9.87 -9.64
C LEU A 122 6.16 -11.40 -9.50
N GLY A 123 6.28 -12.12 -10.62
CA GLY A 123 6.26 -13.58 -10.65
C GLY A 123 6.26 -14.17 -12.06
N LEU A 124 6.07 -15.49 -12.13
CA LEU A 124 5.94 -16.25 -13.37
C LEU A 124 4.57 -16.95 -13.37
N VAL A 125 3.92 -17.01 -14.53
CA VAL A 125 2.64 -17.68 -14.74
C VAL A 125 2.68 -18.51 -16.01
N TYR A 126 1.84 -19.53 -16.08
CA TYR A 126 1.57 -20.26 -17.30
C TYR A 126 0.19 -19.89 -17.81
N ALA A 127 0.08 -19.44 -19.06
CA ALA A 127 -1.18 -19.19 -19.72
C ALA A 127 -1.41 -20.20 -20.84
N GLN A 128 -2.64 -20.71 -20.93
CA GLN A 128 -3.05 -21.65 -21.97
C GLN A 128 -4.42 -21.25 -22.49
N ARG A 129 -4.57 -21.18 -23.82
CA ARG A 129 -5.86 -20.96 -24.47
C ARG A 129 -6.53 -22.32 -24.69
N VAL A 130 -7.56 -22.59 -23.90
CA VAL A 130 -8.28 -23.87 -23.89
C VAL A 130 -9.34 -23.92 -25.00
N ALA A 131 -9.98 -22.78 -25.27
CA ALA A 131 -10.93 -22.59 -26.36
C ALA A 131 -10.79 -21.19 -26.98
N GLU A 132 -11.59 -20.89 -28.01
CA GLU A 132 -11.49 -19.62 -28.76
C GLU A 132 -11.42 -18.37 -27.87
N ARG A 133 -12.23 -18.27 -26.82
CA ARG A 133 -12.18 -17.15 -25.86
C ARG A 133 -12.10 -17.64 -24.42
N ASP A 134 -11.42 -18.76 -24.22
CA ASP A 134 -11.21 -19.34 -22.91
C ASP A 134 -9.71 -19.52 -22.68
N VAL A 135 -9.20 -18.78 -21.70
CA VAL A 135 -7.78 -18.80 -21.32
C VAL A 135 -7.71 -19.12 -19.84
N VAL A 136 -6.97 -20.17 -19.49
CA VAL A 136 -6.64 -20.49 -18.11
C VAL A 136 -5.23 -20.01 -17.81
N VAL A 137 -5.05 -19.41 -16.63
CA VAL A 137 -3.74 -18.97 -16.15
C VAL A 137 -3.46 -19.56 -14.79
N PHE A 138 -2.34 -20.27 -14.67
CA PHE A 138 -1.84 -20.82 -13.42
C PHE A 138 -0.63 -20.05 -12.93
N SER A 139 -0.54 -19.87 -11.62
CA SER A 139 0.69 -19.47 -10.95
C SER A 139 1.77 -20.52 -11.19
N ALA A 140 2.98 -20.11 -11.60
CA ALA A 140 4.12 -21.01 -11.71
C ALA A 140 4.81 -21.24 -10.34
N SER A 141 4.05 -21.11 -9.24
CA SER A 141 4.53 -21.29 -7.88
C SER A 141 3.85 -22.48 -7.23
N CYS A 142 4.65 -23.42 -6.73
CA CYS A 142 4.16 -24.66 -6.14
C CYS A 142 3.38 -24.38 -4.83
N PRO A 143 2.13 -24.87 -4.68
CA PRO A 143 1.34 -24.69 -3.46
C PRO A 143 1.95 -25.29 -2.18
N HIS A 144 2.99 -26.12 -2.29
CA HIS A 144 3.70 -26.67 -1.13
C HIS A 144 4.49 -25.58 -0.38
N ALA A 145 5.49 -24.99 -1.02
CA ALA A 145 6.44 -24.05 -0.41
C ALA A 145 6.81 -22.86 -1.32
N GLY A 146 6.14 -22.72 -2.47
CA GLY A 146 6.33 -21.58 -3.38
C GLY A 146 7.45 -21.73 -4.42
N CYS A 147 8.12 -22.89 -4.49
CA CYS A 147 9.11 -23.18 -5.52
C CYS A 147 8.57 -22.96 -6.94
N ALA A 148 9.44 -22.54 -7.86
CA ALA A 148 9.08 -22.40 -9.27
C ALA A 148 8.74 -23.76 -9.87
N VAL A 149 7.65 -23.80 -10.63
CA VAL A 149 7.16 -24.98 -11.34
C VAL A 149 7.51 -24.86 -12.82
N GLU A 150 7.97 -25.95 -13.41
CA GLU A 150 8.34 -26.07 -14.82
C GLU A 150 7.25 -26.80 -15.59
N TYR A 151 6.91 -26.35 -16.80
CA TYR A 151 6.14 -27.17 -17.73
C TYR A 151 7.07 -28.15 -18.46
N ARG A 152 6.69 -29.43 -18.51
CA ARG A 152 7.43 -30.49 -19.19
C ARG A 152 6.49 -31.20 -20.17
N ASN A 153 6.94 -31.37 -21.40
CA ASN A 153 6.21 -32.02 -22.50
C ASN A 153 6.99 -33.21 -23.10
N GLU A 154 8.07 -33.64 -22.45
CA GLU A 154 8.94 -34.73 -22.90
C GLU A 154 9.07 -35.81 -21.81
N GLY A 155 9.34 -37.04 -22.24
CA GLY A 155 9.52 -38.21 -21.37
C GLY A 155 8.23 -38.99 -21.06
N ASP A 156 8.36 -40.04 -20.25
CA ASP A 156 7.33 -41.07 -20.05
C ASP A 156 6.06 -40.57 -19.33
N ARG A 157 6.11 -39.40 -18.70
CA ARG A 157 4.99 -38.81 -17.95
C ARG A 157 4.08 -37.90 -18.79
N GLY A 158 4.42 -37.68 -20.06
CA GLY A 158 3.67 -36.78 -20.94
C GLY A 158 3.70 -35.32 -20.48
N GLU A 159 2.72 -34.55 -20.93
CA GLU A 159 2.58 -33.13 -20.60
C GLU A 159 2.13 -32.92 -19.15
N HIS A 160 2.96 -32.23 -18.35
CA HIS A 160 2.66 -31.95 -16.95
C HIS A 160 3.46 -30.75 -16.44
N TYR A 161 3.03 -30.21 -15.31
CA TYR A 161 3.83 -29.27 -14.54
C TYR A 161 4.61 -30.01 -13.45
N TYR A 162 5.87 -29.67 -13.27
CA TYR A 162 6.79 -30.34 -12.36
C TYR A 162 7.49 -29.34 -11.43
N CYS A 163 7.50 -29.64 -10.14
CA CYS A 163 8.22 -28.89 -9.11
C CYS A 163 9.49 -29.66 -8.71
N PRO A 164 10.70 -29.10 -8.94
CA PRO A 164 11.96 -29.80 -8.68
C PRO A 164 12.33 -29.90 -7.19
N CYS A 165 11.67 -29.16 -6.30
CA CYS A 165 12.05 -29.12 -4.89
C CYS A 165 11.83 -30.45 -4.17
N HIS A 166 10.71 -31.12 -4.44
CA HIS A 166 10.34 -32.40 -3.83
C HIS A 166 9.49 -33.23 -4.80
N GLU A 167 9.79 -33.11 -6.10
CA GLU A 167 9.23 -33.90 -7.19
C GLU A 167 7.70 -33.91 -7.30
N SER A 168 7.05 -32.83 -6.85
CA SER A 168 5.60 -32.66 -6.97
C SER A 168 5.20 -32.43 -8.43
N SER A 169 4.19 -33.14 -8.91
CA SER A 169 3.65 -33.04 -10.27
C SER A 169 2.18 -32.57 -10.28
N PHE A 170 1.80 -31.89 -11.35
CA PHE A 170 0.44 -31.41 -11.60
C PHE A 170 0.09 -31.64 -13.06
N LYS A 171 -1.18 -31.97 -13.35
CA LYS A 171 -1.65 -32.14 -14.73
C LYS A 171 -1.73 -30.78 -15.44
N THR A 172 -1.88 -30.79 -16.76
CA THR A 172 -2.03 -29.57 -17.59
C THR A 172 -3.24 -28.71 -17.21
N ASP A 173 -4.30 -29.32 -16.66
CA ASP A 173 -5.45 -28.63 -16.08
C ASP A 173 -5.18 -28.03 -14.67
N GLY A 174 -3.94 -28.09 -14.20
CA GLY A 174 -3.50 -27.61 -12.89
C GLY A 174 -3.87 -28.52 -11.71
N SER A 175 -4.61 -29.61 -11.92
CA SER A 175 -4.98 -30.53 -10.84
C SER A 175 -3.77 -31.30 -10.32
N LEU A 176 -3.83 -31.69 -9.05
CA LEU A 176 -2.80 -32.47 -8.39
C LEU A 176 -2.66 -33.85 -9.08
N ALA A 177 -1.45 -34.23 -9.46
CA ALA A 177 -1.22 -35.56 -10.00
C ALA A 177 -1.16 -36.62 -8.87
N PRO A 178 -1.50 -37.90 -9.14
CA PRO A 178 -1.60 -38.94 -8.10
C PRO A 178 -0.28 -39.29 -7.42
N ASP A 179 0.84 -39.09 -8.11
CA ASP A 179 2.21 -39.32 -7.66
C ASP A 179 2.76 -38.20 -6.77
N ASN A 180 2.00 -37.11 -6.60
CA ASN A 180 2.38 -35.97 -5.77
C ASN A 180 2.23 -36.29 -4.27
N THR A 181 3.28 -36.03 -3.49
CA THR A 181 3.31 -36.33 -2.06
C THR A 181 3.31 -35.11 -1.14
N GLN A 182 3.58 -33.91 -1.66
CA GLN A 182 3.88 -32.73 -0.82
C GLN A 182 2.88 -31.58 -0.99
N ALA A 183 2.41 -31.34 -2.21
CA ALA A 183 1.43 -30.27 -2.44
C ALA A 183 0.04 -30.74 -1.97
N LYS A 184 -0.64 -29.90 -1.18
CA LYS A 184 -1.96 -30.20 -0.60
C LYS A 184 -3.14 -29.88 -1.54
N ARG A 185 -2.86 -29.22 -2.67
CA ARG A 185 -3.83 -28.77 -3.68
C ARG A 185 -3.14 -28.63 -5.04
N GLY A 186 -3.93 -28.53 -6.11
CA GLY A 186 -3.46 -28.21 -7.46
C GLY A 186 -2.87 -26.80 -7.58
N LEU A 187 -2.32 -26.47 -8.74
CA LEU A 187 -1.79 -25.14 -9.02
C LEU A 187 -2.86 -24.06 -8.87
N ASP A 188 -2.43 -22.88 -8.41
CA ASP A 188 -3.35 -21.80 -8.14
C ASP A 188 -3.74 -21.06 -9.43
N THR A 189 -5.03 -21.07 -9.75
CA THR A 189 -5.59 -20.28 -10.86
C THR A 189 -5.64 -18.80 -10.54
N LEU A 190 -5.29 -17.98 -11.54
CA LEU A 190 -5.41 -16.52 -11.53
C LEU A 190 -6.65 -16.09 -12.31
N GLU A 191 -7.27 -15.00 -11.87
CA GLU A 191 -8.43 -14.41 -12.54
C GLU A 191 -7.97 -13.73 -13.85
N VAL A 192 -8.57 -14.14 -14.95
CA VAL A 192 -8.42 -13.49 -16.26
C VAL A 192 -9.51 -12.43 -16.38
N ILE A 193 -9.13 -11.24 -16.85
CA ILE A 193 -10.04 -10.10 -16.98
C ILE A 193 -10.82 -10.25 -18.29
N GLU A 194 -12.08 -10.66 -18.20
CA GLU A 194 -12.94 -10.98 -19.36
C GLU A 194 -13.10 -9.78 -20.30
N GLU A 195 -13.26 -8.57 -19.77
CA GLU A 195 -13.46 -7.36 -20.60
C GLU A 195 -12.24 -7.05 -21.47
N LYS A 196 -11.05 -7.45 -21.01
CA LYS A 196 -9.80 -7.32 -21.78
C LYS A 196 -9.63 -8.45 -22.77
N LEU A 197 -10.09 -9.65 -22.41
CA LEU A 197 -10.08 -10.81 -23.30
C LEU A 197 -10.95 -10.57 -24.53
N GLU A 198 -12.11 -9.91 -24.37
CA GLU A 198 -12.97 -9.49 -25.48
C GLU A 198 -12.27 -8.50 -26.44
N GLN A 199 -11.33 -7.70 -25.93
CA GLN A 199 -10.50 -6.78 -26.70
C GLN A 199 -9.31 -7.49 -27.39
N GLY A 200 -9.18 -8.80 -27.22
CA GLY A 200 -8.06 -9.59 -27.75
C GLY A 200 -6.80 -9.53 -26.90
N GLU A 201 -6.88 -9.05 -25.65
CA GLU A 201 -5.75 -8.97 -24.73
C GLU A 201 -5.91 -9.89 -23.53
N VAL A 202 -4.86 -10.61 -23.17
CA VAL A 202 -4.84 -11.46 -21.98
C VAL A 202 -4.28 -10.65 -20.80
N TRP A 203 -5.18 -10.24 -19.92
CA TRP A 203 -4.86 -9.58 -18.66
C TRP A 203 -5.25 -10.47 -17.50
N ILE A 204 -4.47 -10.39 -16.43
CA ILE A 204 -4.73 -11.13 -15.20
C ILE A 204 -4.76 -10.20 -13.99
N ARG A 205 -5.50 -10.62 -12.97
CA ARG A 205 -5.32 -10.12 -11.61
C ARG A 205 -4.28 -10.98 -10.91
N PHE A 206 -3.02 -10.53 -10.95
CA PHE A 206 -1.93 -11.23 -10.31
C PHE A 206 -2.01 -11.10 -8.78
N GLN A 207 -1.97 -12.25 -8.10
CA GLN A 207 -1.93 -12.31 -6.65
C GLN A 207 -1.12 -13.54 -6.22
N LYS A 208 -0.55 -13.49 -5.03
CA LYS A 208 0.14 -14.63 -4.42
C LYS A 208 -0.84 -15.38 -3.53
N PHE A 209 -0.57 -16.66 -3.33
CA PHE A 209 -1.39 -17.51 -2.50
C PHE A 209 -0.56 -18.13 -1.39
N LYS A 210 -1.20 -18.38 -0.26
CA LYS A 210 -0.54 -18.98 0.90
C LYS A 210 -0.16 -20.43 0.58
N ALA A 211 1.13 -20.73 0.68
CA ALA A 211 1.65 -22.09 0.52
C ALA A 211 1.39 -22.95 1.78
N GLY A 212 1.43 -24.27 1.63
CA GLY A 212 1.39 -25.24 2.72
C GLY A 212 -0.01 -25.53 3.29
N ILE A 213 -1.07 -25.02 2.68
CA ILE A 213 -2.47 -25.24 3.07
C ILE A 213 -3.30 -25.80 1.90
N SER A 214 -4.40 -26.49 2.19
CA SER A 214 -5.25 -27.05 1.13
C SER A 214 -6.13 -26.00 0.44
N GLU A 215 -6.37 -24.87 1.10
CA GLU A 215 -7.21 -23.78 0.59
C GLU A 215 -6.43 -22.82 -0.31
N LYS A 216 -7.02 -22.39 -1.42
CA LYS A 216 -6.50 -21.30 -2.26
C LYS A 216 -6.79 -19.94 -1.60
N LYS A 217 -5.91 -19.51 -0.68
CA LYS A 217 -6.04 -18.24 0.04
C LYS A 217 -5.04 -17.21 -0.47
N ALA A 218 -5.52 -16.07 -0.97
CA ALA A 218 -4.68 -14.95 -1.40
C ALA A 218 -3.89 -14.33 -0.23
N VAL A 219 -2.71 -13.77 -0.52
CA VAL A 219 -1.78 -13.11 0.43
C VAL A 219 -1.33 -11.76 -0.12
#